data_AF-A0A8J3TC88-F1
#
_entry.id   AF-A0A8J3TC88-F1
#
_cell.length_a   1.000
_cell.length_b   1.000
_cell.length_c   1.000
_cell.angle_alpha   90.00
_cell.angle_beta   90.00
_cell.angle_gamma   90.00
#
_symmetry.space_group_name_H-M   'P 1'
#
loop_
_entity.id
_entity.type
_entity.pdbx_description
1 polymer ?
#
loop_
_entity_poly.entity_id
_entity_poly.type
_entity_poly.pdbx_seq_one_letter_code
_entity_poly.pdbx_strand_id
1 'polypeptide(L)'
;MVLDYPDLADALVDASLDQQAIRKRLHLNWTMMHLRFGYLIGELPETAIRTQVSILFAQNVAVEWWAAARGLYEREARNRRQRRFLELVDSTYEAAITRARSASAEHAEQKT
;
A
#
# COMPACT_ATOMS: atom_id res chain seq x y z
N MET A 1 15.48 -4.34 3.14
CA MET A 1 15.34 -4.00 4.57
C MET A 1 15.75 -2.53 4.72
N VAL A 2 15.29 -1.73 5.70
CA VAL A 2 15.46 -0.25 5.70
C VAL A 2 16.90 0.25 5.40
N LEU A 3 17.90 -0.57 5.67
CA LEU A 3 19.31 -0.35 5.30
C LEU A 3 19.59 -0.25 3.79
N ASP A 4 18.78 -0.87 2.94
CA ASP A 4 19.00 -0.91 1.48
C ASP A 4 18.44 0.32 0.77
N TYR A 5 17.55 1.08 1.44
CA TYR A 5 16.86 2.25 0.89
C TYR A 5 16.66 3.31 1.98
N PRO A 6 17.67 4.16 2.25
CA PRO A 6 17.58 5.18 3.30
C PRO A 6 16.45 6.19 3.05
N ASP A 7 16.15 6.53 1.80
CA ASP A 7 15.04 7.43 1.44
C ASP A 7 13.65 6.87 1.82
N LEU A 8 13.57 5.54 2.00
CA LEU A 8 12.37 4.86 2.48
C LEU A 8 12.20 5.07 4.00
N ALA A 9 13.28 5.31 4.74
CA ALA A 9 13.21 5.61 6.17
C ALA A 9 12.44 6.90 6.43
N ASP A 10 12.67 7.95 5.63
CA ASP A 10 11.97 9.23 5.78
C ASP A 10 10.47 9.12 5.50
N ALA A 11 10.07 8.27 4.54
CA ALA A 11 8.65 8.02 4.26
C ALA A 11 7.98 7.09 5.29
N LEU A 12 8.74 6.19 5.92
CA LEU A 12 8.23 5.21 6.88
C LEU A 12 8.22 5.72 8.32
N VAL A 13 9.18 6.58 8.67
CA VAL A 13 9.47 7.04 10.03
C VAL A 13 9.23 8.55 10.09
N ASP A 14 7.96 8.91 10.18
CA ASP A 14 7.57 10.25 10.62
C ASP A 14 7.88 10.34 12.13
N ALA A 15 8.65 11.37 12.52
CA ALA A 15 9.09 11.58 13.90
C ALA A 15 7.93 11.77 14.89
N SER A 16 6.73 12.06 14.41
CA SER A 16 5.50 12.16 15.21
C SER A 16 4.86 10.80 15.54
N LEU A 17 5.31 9.70 14.91
CA LEU A 17 4.74 8.38 15.12
C LEU A 17 5.31 7.70 16.37
N ASP A 18 4.42 7.01 17.10
CA ASP A 18 4.86 6.11 18.17
C ASP A 18 5.54 4.85 17.59
N GLN A 19 6.23 4.11 18.47
CA GLN A 19 6.92 2.89 18.07
C GLN A 19 5.99 1.82 17.47
N GLN A 20 4.73 1.78 17.87
CA GLN A 20 3.78 0.80 17.37
C GLN A 20 3.36 1.12 15.93
N ALA A 21 3.12 2.39 15.63
CA ALA A 21 2.82 2.89 14.29
C ALA A 21 4.01 2.69 13.34
N ILE A 22 5.24 2.94 13.80
CA ILE A 22 6.45 2.64 13.04
C ILE A 22 6.53 1.14 12.71
N ARG A 23 6.34 0.26 13.70
CA ARG A 23 6.34 -1.20 13.48
C ARG A 23 5.28 -1.64 12.47
N LYS A 24 4.07 -1.06 12.53
CA LYS A 24 3.00 -1.32 11.55
C LYS A 24 3.44 -0.91 10.14
N ARG A 25 3.99 0.30 9.96
CA ARG A 25 4.48 0.78 8.65
C ARG A 25 5.63 -0.08 8.10
N LEU A 26 6.57 -0.51 8.96
CA LEU A 26 7.63 -1.43 8.56
C LEU A 26 7.08 -2.77 8.09
N HIS A 27 6.09 -3.31 8.82
CA HIS A 27 5.43 -4.55 8.43
C HIS A 27 4.69 -4.40 7.09
N LEU A 28 3.97 -3.30 6.89
CA LEU A 28 3.29 -2.99 5.61
C LEU A 28 4.28 -2.93 4.44
N ASN A 29 5.40 -2.24 4.62
CA ASN A 29 6.44 -2.15 3.59
C ASN A 29 7.04 -3.53 3.28
N TRP A 30 7.34 -4.33 4.30
CA TRP A 30 7.84 -5.69 4.07
C TRP A 30 6.81 -6.53 3.31
N THR A 31 5.55 -6.53 3.75
CA THR A 31 4.47 -7.26 3.07
C THR A 31 4.36 -6.84 1.60
N MET A 32 4.37 -5.53 1.30
CA MET A 32 4.32 -5.04 -0.07
C MET A 32 5.55 -5.47 -0.90
N MET A 33 6.74 -5.43 -0.31
CA MET A 33 7.96 -5.90 -0.97
C MET A 33 7.93 -7.40 -1.26
N HIS A 34 7.36 -8.20 -0.35
CA HIS A 34 7.18 -9.64 -0.57
C HIS A 34 6.22 -9.92 -1.74
N LEU A 35 5.08 -9.22 -1.78
CA LEU A 35 4.12 -9.31 -2.89
C LEU A 35 4.76 -8.89 -4.21
N ARG A 36 5.51 -7.78 -4.21
CA ARG A 36 6.25 -7.29 -5.38
C ARG A 36 7.24 -8.35 -5.86
N PHE A 37 8.05 -8.90 -4.96
CA PHE A 37 9.04 -9.90 -5.32
C PHE A 37 8.38 -11.13 -5.93
N GLY A 38 7.38 -11.71 -5.24
CA GLY A 38 6.63 -12.88 -5.73
C GLY A 38 5.99 -12.65 -7.10
N TYR A 39 5.43 -11.46 -7.35
CA TYR A 39 4.90 -11.10 -8.66
C TYR A 39 5.99 -11.00 -9.73
N LEU A 40 7.12 -10.38 -9.41
CA LEU A 40 8.21 -10.15 -10.36
C LEU A 40 8.88 -11.45 -10.80
N ILE A 41 9.03 -12.41 -9.89
CA ILE A 41 9.59 -13.74 -10.23
C ILE A 41 8.55 -14.70 -10.82
N GLY A 42 7.26 -14.33 -10.83
CA GLY A 42 6.20 -15.12 -11.45
C GLY A 42 5.51 -16.14 -10.54
N GLU A 43 5.89 -16.21 -9.26
CA GLU A 43 5.26 -17.07 -8.26
C GLU A 43 3.85 -16.60 -7.88
N LEU A 44 3.60 -15.28 -7.90
CA LEU A 44 2.29 -14.72 -7.61
C LEU A 44 1.59 -14.22 -8.88
N PRO A 45 0.43 -14.78 -9.26
CA PRO A 45 -0.36 -14.27 -10.38
C PRO A 45 -1.07 -12.95 -10.02
N GLU A 46 -1.55 -12.20 -11.03
CA GLU A 46 -2.24 -10.91 -10.81
C GLU A 46 -3.44 -11.02 -9.86
N THR A 47 -4.19 -12.13 -9.94
CA THR A 47 -5.34 -12.39 -9.07
C THR A 47 -4.93 -12.51 -7.60
N ALA A 48 -3.80 -13.15 -7.30
CA ALA A 48 -3.28 -13.23 -5.94
C ALA A 48 -2.88 -11.85 -5.42
N ILE A 49 -2.23 -11.02 -6.26
CA ILE A 49 -1.87 -9.64 -5.88
C ILE A 49 -3.12 -8.82 -5.55
N ARG A 50 -4.14 -8.85 -6.40
CA ARG A 50 -5.40 -8.12 -6.15
C ARG A 50 -6.05 -8.54 -4.83
N THR A 51 -6.14 -9.85 -4.56
CA THR A 51 -6.71 -10.36 -3.32
C THR A 51 -5.93 -9.91 -2.09
N GLN A 52 -4.60 -10.10 -2.10
CA GLN A 52 -3.74 -9.77 -0.95
C GLN A 52 -3.73 -8.26 -0.67
N VAL A 53 -3.63 -7.44 -1.71
CA VAL A 53 -3.65 -5.98 -1.58
C VAL A 53 -5.04 -5.48 -1.15
N SER A 54 -6.13 -6.12 -1.57
CA SER A 54 -7.48 -5.77 -1.10
C SER A 54 -7.64 -6.01 0.40
N ILE A 55 -7.10 -7.12 0.91
CA ILE A 55 -7.08 -7.42 2.36
C ILE A 55 -6.22 -6.40 3.10
N LEU A 56 -5.07 -6.01 2.52
CA LEU A 56 -4.19 -5.01 3.09
C LEU A 56 -4.90 -3.65 3.23
N PHE A 57 -5.51 -3.15 2.15
CA PHE A 57 -6.21 -1.86 2.11
C PHE A 57 -7.59 -1.85 2.78
N ALA A 58 -8.05 -2.98 3.32
CA ALA A 58 -9.16 -2.96 4.27
C ALA A 58 -8.78 -2.27 5.60
N GLN A 59 -7.48 -2.03 5.85
CA GLN A 59 -6.97 -1.33 7.02
C GLN A 59 -6.62 0.13 6.68
N ASN A 60 -7.18 1.10 7.41
CA ASN A 60 -6.90 2.52 7.19
C ASN A 60 -5.40 2.85 7.23
N VAL A 61 -4.65 2.24 8.15
CA VAL A 61 -3.20 2.43 8.26
C VAL A 61 -2.44 2.02 6.99
N ALA A 62 -2.94 1.03 6.25
CA ALA A 62 -2.35 0.62 4.98
C ALA A 62 -2.63 1.60 3.85
N VAL A 63 -3.84 2.18 3.82
CA VAL A 63 -4.23 3.23 2.86
C VAL A 63 -3.38 4.48 3.09
N GLU A 64 -3.27 4.95 4.32
CA GLU A 64 -2.43 6.10 4.69
C GLU A 64 -0.95 5.86 4.35
N TRP A 65 -0.44 4.68 4.70
CA TRP A 65 0.92 4.30 4.39
C TRP A 65 1.19 4.28 2.88
N TRP A 66 0.29 3.69 2.08
CA TRP A 66 0.47 3.66 0.63
C TRP A 66 0.41 5.06 0.01
N ALA A 67 -0.46 5.95 0.51
CA ALA A 67 -0.51 7.34 0.07
C ALA A 67 0.86 8.04 0.21
N ALA A 68 1.59 7.76 1.29
CA ALA A 68 2.93 8.28 1.53
C ALA A 68 4.02 7.54 0.72
N ALA A 69 3.92 6.22 0.60
CA ALA A 69 4.97 5.39 0.01
C ALA A 69 4.91 5.28 -1.53
N ARG A 70 3.72 5.40 -2.16
CA ARG A 70 3.51 5.10 -3.59
C ARG A 70 4.48 5.82 -4.52
N GLY A 71 4.82 7.08 -4.24
CA GLY A 71 5.74 7.85 -5.08
C GLY A 71 7.17 7.29 -5.11
N LEU A 72 7.60 6.60 -4.06
CA LEU A 72 8.89 5.88 -4.06
C LEU A 72 8.82 4.66 -4.98
N TYR A 73 7.75 3.86 -4.85
CA TYR A 73 7.53 2.68 -5.67
C TYR A 73 7.43 3.04 -7.17
N GLU A 74 6.72 4.11 -7.51
CA GLU A 74 6.62 4.65 -8.88
C GLU A 74 8.00 4.99 -9.46
N ARG A 75 8.86 5.68 -8.70
CA ARG A 75 10.23 6.03 -9.14
C ARG A 75 11.10 4.80 -9.38
N GLU A 76 10.85 3.70 -8.66
CA GLU A 76 11.58 2.46 -8.80
C GLU A 76 11.07 1.53 -9.91
N ALA A 77 9.88 1.77 -10.46
CA ALA A 77 9.31 0.92 -11.50
C ALA A 77 9.92 1.21 -12.88
N ARG A 78 11.06 0.57 -13.16
CA ARG A 78 11.85 0.76 -14.38
C ARG A 78 11.38 -0.04 -15.58
N ASN A 79 10.69 -1.17 -15.38
CA ASN A 79 10.26 -2.05 -16.47
C ASN A 79 8.74 -2.30 -16.50
N ARG A 80 8.25 -2.87 -17.62
CA ARG A 80 6.82 -3.12 -17.86
C ARG A 80 6.18 -3.96 -16.75
N ARG A 81 6.89 -4.98 -16.25
CA ARG A 81 6.36 -5.88 -15.21
C ARG A 81 6.23 -5.16 -13.86
N GLN A 82 7.21 -4.34 -13.49
CA GLN A 82 7.14 -3.52 -12.28
C GLN A 82 6.02 -2.48 -12.35
N ARG A 83 5.85 -1.81 -13.49
CA ARG A 83 4.74 -0.86 -13.69
C ARG A 83 3.39 -1.55 -13.59
N ARG A 84 3.27 -2.74 -14.19
CA ARG A 84 2.06 -3.55 -14.09
C ARG A 84 1.73 -3.93 -12.65
N PHE A 85 2.72 -4.29 -11.84
CA PHE A 85 2.51 -4.53 -10.41
C PHE A 85 1.91 -3.29 -9.73
N LEU A 86 2.45 -2.10 -9.98
CA LEU A 86 1.93 -0.87 -9.38
C LEU A 86 0.51 -0.57 -9.82
N GLU A 87 0.17 -0.73 -11.10
CA GLU A 87 -1.21 -0.58 -11.58
C GLU A 87 -2.21 -1.48 -10.82
N LEU A 88 -1.81 -2.71 -10.49
CA LEU A 88 -2.64 -3.62 -9.70
C LEU A 88 -2.84 -3.10 -8.27
N VAL A 89 -1.79 -2.57 -7.66
CA VAL A 89 -1.85 -2.02 -6.30
C VAL A 89 -2.68 -0.74 -6.29
N ASP A 90 -2.42 0.20 -7.19
CA ASP A 90 -3.10 1.50 -7.25
C ASP A 90 -4.58 1.36 -7.57
N SER A 91 -4.95 0.50 -8.52
CA SER A 91 -6.38 0.24 -8.80
C SER A 91 -7.11 -0.32 -7.57
N THR A 92 -6.43 -1.11 -6.75
CA THR A 92 -7.01 -1.66 -5.51
C THR A 92 -7.10 -0.59 -4.41
N TYR A 93 -6.09 0.29 -4.31
CA TYR A 93 -6.08 1.44 -3.41
C TYR A 93 -7.22 2.42 -3.72
N GLU A 94 -7.40 2.78 -5.00
CA GLU A 94 -8.48 3.67 -5.45
C GLU A 94 -9.87 3.10 -5.14
N ALA A 95 -10.05 1.80 -5.34
CA ALA A 95 -11.29 1.10 -4.99
C ALA A 95 -11.57 1.16 -3.47
N ALA A 96 -10.52 1.00 -2.64
CA ALA A 96 -10.65 1.09 -1.18
C ALA A 96 -11.05 2.50 -0.72
N ILE A 97 -10.42 3.55 -1.26
CA ILE A 97 -10.77 4.95 -0.94
C ILE A 97 -12.21 5.25 -1.36
N THR A 98 -12.60 4.82 -2.56
CA THR A 98 -13.95 5.05 -3.07
C THR A 98 -14.98 4.41 -2.15
N ARG A 99 -14.76 3.16 -1.73
CA ARG A 99 -15.65 2.46 -0.78
C ARG A 99 -15.76 3.20 0.56
N ALA A 100 -14.65 3.68 1.11
CA ALA A 100 -14.64 4.41 2.38
C ALA A 100 -15.43 5.73 2.31
N ARG A 101 -15.34 6.44 1.17
CA ARG A 101 -16.10 7.68 0.93
C ARG A 101 -17.59 7.41 0.85
N SER A 102 -18.01 6.37 0.12
CA SER A 102 -19.43 6.00 0.00
C SER A 102 -20.04 5.63 1.36
N ALA A 103 -19.36 4.80 2.15
CA ALA A 103 -19.81 4.44 3.49
C ALA A 103 -19.96 5.65 4.43
N SER A 104 -19.10 6.66 4.28
CA SER A 104 -19.17 7.88 5.10
C SER A 104 -20.35 8.78 4.72
N ALA A 105 -20.71 8.84 3.43
CA ALA A 105 -21.86 9.60 2.96
C ALA A 105 -23.18 8.99 3.43
N GLU A 106 -23.34 7.67 3.33
CA GLU A 106 -24.53 6.94 3.80
C GLU A 106 -24.79 7.13 5.30
N HIS A 107 -23.72 7.15 6.11
CA HIS A 107 -23.84 7.40 7.55
C HIS A 107 -24.17 8.85 7.91
N ALA A 108 -23.85 9.82 7.06
CA ALA A 108 -24.22 11.22 7.26
C ALA A 108 -25.71 11.47 6.97
N GLU A 109 -26.24 10.80 5.93
CA GLU A 109 -27.65 10.90 5.55
C GLU A 109 -28.60 10.26 6.56
N GLN A 110 -28.18 9.18 7.25
CA GLN A 110 -28.99 8.53 8.30
C GLN A 110 -29.13 9.33 9.60
N LYS A 111 -28.35 10.41 9.77
CA LYS A 111 -28.37 11.26 10.98
C LYS A 111 -29.15 12.58 10.79
N THR A 112 -29.74 12.80 9.61
CA THR A 112 -30.54 13.99 9.27
C THR A 112 -32.01 13.63 9.21
#